data_AF-A0A6B2LGX2-F1
#
_entry.id   AF-A0A6B2LGX2-F1
#
_cell.length_a   1.000
_cell.length_b   1.000
_cell.length_c   1.000
_cell.angle_alpha   90.00
_cell.angle_beta   90.00
_cell.angle_gamma   90.00
#
_symmetry.space_group_name_H-M   'P 1'
#
loop_
_entity.id
_entity.type
_entity.pdbx_description
1 polymer ?
#
loop_
_entity_poly.entity_id
_entity_poly.type
_entity_poly.pdbx_seq_one_letter_code
_entity_poly.pdbx_strand_id
1 'polypeptide(L)'
;MMTSLGLNLYLTMATPFLFDASHYLWFDVASHVGIWSWVLLASCIPFASNAYGDAGVWCWIERSGQAYRWALFYIPMFIQIIAVFVLYLLVIRTLNMRRNGITMAQRNKRDQVKNRLMGYPLIFIGCYIFPIIHRIYDAVPTTGESFALMLLQSITAPVFGFAIAVAFSFEMNSWTRSTGLGFTRVRALCCGDGNAPQENVTEVPQQISQTSATDDTPTV
;
A
#
# COMPACT_ATOMS: atom_id res chain seq x y z
N MET A 1 1.40 9.06 3.63
CA MET A 1 0.64 8.07 2.83
C MET A 1 1.53 6.95 2.28
N MET A 2 2.64 7.22 1.60
CA MET A 2 3.51 6.14 1.10
C MET A 2 4.36 5.46 2.19
N THR A 3 4.76 6.18 3.25
CA THR A 3 5.45 5.59 4.42
C THR A 3 4.53 4.65 5.19
N SER A 4 3.27 5.05 5.39
CA SER A 4 2.30 4.20 6.08
C SER A 4 2.06 2.91 5.30
N LEU A 5 1.98 2.95 3.97
CA LEU A 5 1.95 1.74 3.13
C LEU A 5 3.22 0.88 3.28
N GLY A 6 4.40 1.48 3.19
CA GLY A 6 5.68 0.75 3.32
C GLY A 6 5.89 0.15 4.72
N LEU A 7 5.49 0.87 5.77
CA LEU A 7 5.60 0.44 7.16
C LEU A 7 4.54 -0.61 7.50
N ASN A 8 3.30 -0.44 7.05
CA ASN A 8 2.24 -1.43 7.17
C ASN A 8 2.66 -2.75 6.50
N LEU A 9 3.28 -2.67 5.32
CA LEU A 9 3.83 -3.84 4.66
C LEU A 9 4.97 -4.48 5.45
N TYR A 10 5.93 -3.69 5.92
CA TYR A 10 7.04 -4.20 6.73
C TYR A 10 6.50 -4.94 7.96
N LEU A 11 5.54 -4.36 8.67
CA LEU A 11 4.93 -4.97 9.84
C LEU A 11 4.20 -6.28 9.50
N THR A 12 3.45 -6.29 8.38
CA THR A 12 2.70 -7.47 7.93
C THR A 12 3.61 -8.61 7.45
N MET A 13 4.70 -8.29 6.72
CA MET A 13 5.54 -9.29 6.05
C MET A 13 6.76 -9.71 6.87
N ALA A 14 7.37 -8.78 7.60
CA ALA A 14 8.62 -9.00 8.33
C ALA A 14 8.38 -9.37 9.80
N THR A 15 7.31 -8.88 10.42
CA THR A 15 7.05 -9.08 11.86
C THR A 15 5.66 -9.64 12.17
N PRO A 16 5.17 -10.70 11.48
CA PRO A 16 3.84 -11.25 11.74
C PRO A 16 3.69 -11.85 13.16
N PHE A 17 4.81 -12.08 13.87
CA PHE A 17 4.83 -12.65 15.21
C PHE A 17 4.92 -11.61 16.34
N LEU A 18 5.28 -10.35 16.03
CA LEU A 18 5.52 -9.33 17.06
C LEU A 18 4.32 -8.41 17.29
N PHE A 19 3.36 -8.36 16.36
CA PHE A 19 2.22 -7.46 16.43
C PHE A 19 0.92 -8.26 16.49
N ASP A 20 0.28 -8.20 17.66
CA ASP A 20 -1.08 -8.69 17.86
C ASP A 20 -2.10 -7.82 17.09
N ALA A 21 -3.29 -8.36 16.79
CA ALA A 21 -4.34 -7.67 16.04
C ALA A 21 -4.73 -6.33 16.67
N SER A 22 -4.70 -6.26 18.02
CA SER A 22 -4.93 -5.04 18.80
C SER A 22 -3.92 -3.94 18.49
N HIS A 23 -2.63 -4.27 18.36
CA HIS A 23 -1.57 -3.31 18.11
C HIS A 23 -1.59 -2.78 16.67
N TYR A 24 -2.02 -3.60 15.71
CA TYR A 24 -2.18 -3.17 14.33
C TYR A 24 -3.25 -2.08 14.19
N LEU A 25 -4.40 -2.23 14.87
CA LEU A 25 -5.47 -1.23 14.83
C LEU A 25 -5.02 0.11 15.41
N TRP A 26 -4.34 0.10 16.56
CA TRP A 26 -3.80 1.33 17.17
C TRP A 26 -2.77 2.01 16.27
N PHE A 27 -1.87 1.24 15.67
CA PHE A 27 -0.89 1.77 14.73
C PHE A 27 -1.56 2.43 13.51
N ASP A 28 -2.63 1.83 12.99
CA ASP A 28 -3.37 2.37 11.86
C ASP A 28 -4.05 3.70 12.22
N VAL A 29 -4.77 3.73 13.35
CA VAL A 29 -5.40 4.97 13.85
C VAL A 29 -4.37 6.06 14.10
N ALA A 30 -3.26 5.73 14.78
CA ALA A 30 -2.19 6.69 15.07
C ALA A 30 -1.55 7.23 13.79
N SER A 31 -1.34 6.39 12.78
CA SER A 31 -0.81 6.79 11.47
C SER A 31 -1.73 7.76 10.75
N HIS A 32 -3.04 7.48 10.74
CA HIS A 32 -4.02 8.38 10.16
C HIS A 32 -4.04 9.72 10.89
N VAL A 33 -4.17 9.72 12.22
CA VAL A 33 -4.16 10.94 13.03
C VAL A 33 -2.90 11.76 12.76
N GLY A 34 -1.72 11.12 12.71
CA GLY A 34 -0.46 11.78 12.41
C GLY A 34 -0.41 12.40 11.02
N ILE A 35 -0.85 11.67 9.98
CA ILE A 35 -0.88 12.17 8.60
C ILE A 35 -1.83 13.35 8.46
N TRP A 36 -3.07 13.23 8.96
CA TRP A 36 -4.07 14.29 8.89
C TRP A 36 -3.61 15.53 9.66
N SER A 37 -3.03 15.35 10.84
CA SER A 37 -2.45 16.45 11.62
C SER A 37 -1.33 17.13 10.86
N TRP A 38 -0.42 16.36 10.25
CA TRP A 38 0.68 16.92 9.46
C TRP A 38 0.17 17.73 8.26
N VAL A 39 -0.80 17.20 7.51
CA VAL A 39 -1.40 17.90 6.35
C VAL A 39 -2.05 19.20 6.81
N LEU A 40 -2.83 19.16 7.89
CA LEU A 40 -3.49 20.35 8.43
C LEU A 40 -2.47 21.40 8.88
N LEU A 41 -1.43 20.99 9.61
CA LEU A 41 -0.36 21.91 10.04
C LEU A 41 0.38 22.50 8.83
N ALA A 42 0.78 21.68 7.87
CA ALA A 42 1.50 22.12 6.68
C ALA A 42 0.68 23.09 5.81
N SER A 43 -0.64 22.93 5.78
CA SER A 43 -1.56 23.85 5.11
C SER A 43 -1.84 25.12 5.91
N CYS A 44 -1.95 25.04 7.24
CA CYS A 44 -2.31 26.18 8.09
C CYS A 44 -1.14 27.12 8.38
N ILE A 45 0.07 26.60 8.59
CA ILE A 45 1.24 27.39 9.00
C ILE A 45 1.56 28.55 8.03
N PRO A 46 1.57 28.36 6.69
CA PRO A 46 1.88 29.45 5.76
C PRO A 46 0.81 30.56 5.71
N PHE A 47 -0.42 30.31 6.20
CA PHE A 47 -1.43 31.37 6.32
C PHE A 47 -1.06 32.38 7.41
N ALA A 48 -0.43 31.94 8.51
CA ALA A 48 -0.06 32.83 9.61
C ALA A 48 0.92 33.94 9.21
N SER A 49 1.71 33.70 8.15
CA SER A 49 2.70 34.63 7.62
C SER A 49 2.31 35.24 6.26
N ASN A 50 1.06 35.03 5.80
CA ASN A 50 0.59 35.43 4.46
C ASN A 50 1.56 35.00 3.33
N ALA A 51 2.14 33.81 3.44
CA ALA A 51 3.14 33.31 2.50
C ALA A 51 2.53 32.69 1.22
N TYR A 52 1.20 32.60 1.14
CA TYR A 52 0.48 32.14 -0.04
C TYR A 52 0.32 33.26 -1.07
N GLY A 53 0.44 32.90 -2.34
CA GLY A 53 0.20 33.80 -3.48
C GLY A 53 0.60 33.15 -4.80
N ASP A 54 1.06 33.94 -5.76
CA ASP A 54 1.33 33.44 -7.10
C ASP A 54 2.66 32.67 -7.15
N ALA A 55 2.58 31.36 -7.41
CA ALA A 55 3.72 30.46 -7.50
C ALA A 55 3.83 29.81 -8.89
N GLY A 56 3.50 30.59 -9.92
CA GLY A 56 3.65 30.25 -11.34
C GLY A 56 2.29 30.06 -11.99
N VAL A 57 1.83 28.80 -12.09
CA VAL A 57 0.52 28.45 -12.68
C VAL A 57 -0.54 28.06 -11.63
N TRP A 58 -0.18 28.10 -10.35
CA TRP A 58 -1.05 27.78 -9.22
C TRP A 58 -0.85 28.79 -8.09
N CYS A 59 -1.93 29.02 -7.32
CA CYS A 59 -1.83 29.72 -6.05
C CYS A 59 -1.23 28.77 -5.01
N TRP A 60 -0.01 29.05 -4.57
CA TRP A 60 0.71 28.24 -3.60
C TRP A 60 1.65 29.13 -2.78
N ILE A 61 2.49 28.53 -1.93
CA ILE A 61 3.46 29.29 -1.14
C ILE A 61 4.39 30.03 -2.12
N GLU A 62 4.56 31.34 -2.01
CA GLU A 62 5.40 32.15 -2.91
C GLU A 62 6.90 31.95 -2.67
N ARG A 63 7.75 32.51 -3.54
CA ARG A 63 9.20 32.44 -3.40
C ARG A 63 9.71 33.15 -2.14
N SER A 64 9.00 34.17 -1.65
CA SER A 64 9.26 34.81 -0.34
C SER A 64 9.15 33.82 0.82
N GLY A 65 8.23 32.84 0.71
CA GLY A 65 8.00 31.76 1.66
C GLY A 65 8.82 30.49 1.40
N GLN A 66 9.96 30.57 0.71
CA GLN A 66 10.75 29.40 0.30
C GLN A 66 11.10 28.46 1.47
N ALA A 67 11.31 29.00 2.67
CA ALA A 67 11.56 28.21 3.88
C ALA A 67 10.39 27.24 4.19
N TYR A 68 9.14 27.69 4.06
CA TYR A 68 7.96 26.85 4.26
C TYR A 68 7.86 25.76 3.20
N ARG A 69 8.16 26.07 1.94
CA ARG A 69 8.18 25.08 0.85
C ARG A 69 9.13 23.93 1.18
N TRP A 70 10.35 24.25 1.62
CA TRP A 70 11.33 23.24 1.99
C TRP A 70 10.96 22.48 3.27
N ALA A 71 10.62 23.18 4.35
CA ALA A 71 10.39 22.58 5.65
C ALA A 71 9.11 21.71 5.70
N LEU A 72 8.02 22.17 5.07
CA LEU A 72 6.71 21.52 5.19
C LEU A 72 6.43 20.52 4.06
N PHE A 73 7.13 20.64 2.93
CA PHE A 73 6.86 19.81 1.76
C PHE A 73 8.08 19.01 1.32
N TYR A 74 9.16 19.66 0.89
CA TYR A 74 10.28 18.95 0.23
C TYR A 74 11.11 18.10 1.19
N ILE A 75 11.50 18.61 2.36
CA ILE A 75 12.26 17.84 3.35
C ILE A 75 11.48 16.59 3.78
N PRO A 76 10.20 16.68 4.21
CA PRO A 76 9.38 15.51 4.50
C PRO A 76 9.28 14.54 3.32
N MET A 77 9.16 15.05 2.09
CA MET A 77 9.14 14.22 0.88
C MET A 77 10.46 13.45 0.66
N PHE A 78 11.62 14.06 0.86
CA PHE A 78 12.91 13.36 0.75
C PHE A 78 13.09 12.34 1.87
N ILE A 79 12.74 12.68 3.11
CA ILE A 79 12.74 11.74 4.24
C ILE A 79 11.85 10.53 3.91
N GLN A 80 10.68 10.78 3.35
CA GLN A 80 9.72 9.77 2.92
C GLN A 80 10.28 8.84 1.84
N ILE A 81 11.02 9.36 0.86
CA ILE A 81 11.70 8.56 -0.18
C ILE A 81 12.75 7.65 0.45
N ILE A 82 13.61 8.22 1.31
CA ILE A 82 14.67 7.49 2.00
C ILE A 82 14.06 6.41 2.89
N ALA A 83 13.02 6.73 3.65
CA ALA A 83 12.34 5.79 4.54
C ALA A 83 11.76 4.60 3.77
N VAL A 84 11.09 4.84 2.63
CA VAL A 84 10.55 3.75 1.78
C VAL A 84 11.67 2.89 1.23
N PHE A 85 12.77 3.50 0.78
CA PHE A 85 13.93 2.78 0.29
C PHE A 85 14.57 1.89 1.37
N VAL A 86 14.77 2.44 2.58
CA VAL A 86 15.30 1.68 3.72
C VAL A 86 14.37 0.55 4.13
N LEU A 87 13.07 0.82 4.30
CA LEU A 87 12.08 -0.21 4.63
C LEU A 87 12.10 -1.33 3.59
N TYR A 88 12.23 -0.98 2.31
CA TYR A 88 12.34 -1.96 1.24
C TYR A 88 13.59 -2.85 1.36
N LEU A 89 14.76 -2.26 1.63
CA LEU A 89 15.99 -3.03 1.88
C LEU A 89 15.82 -3.96 3.09
N LEU A 90 15.16 -3.52 4.15
CA LEU A 90 14.88 -4.32 5.33
C LEU A 90 13.92 -5.48 5.03
N VAL A 91 12.90 -5.26 4.19
CA VAL A 91 11.99 -6.32 3.72
C VAL A 91 12.78 -7.37 2.93
N ILE A 92 13.57 -6.97 1.92
CA ILE A 92 14.37 -7.91 1.12
C ILE A 92 15.34 -8.69 2.02
N ARG A 93 16.05 -8.00 2.92
CA ARG A 93 16.99 -8.64 3.83
C ARG A 93 16.28 -9.67 4.71
N THR A 94 15.15 -9.32 5.30
CA THR A 94 14.36 -10.25 6.13
C THR A 94 13.86 -11.45 5.33
N LEU A 95 13.36 -11.23 4.11
CA LEU A 95 12.89 -12.30 3.23
C LEU A 95 14.03 -13.23 2.80
N ASN A 96 15.21 -12.69 2.50
CA ASN A 96 16.40 -13.45 2.14
C ASN A 96 16.93 -14.27 3.33
N MET A 97 16.86 -13.75 4.55
CA MET A 97 17.23 -14.48 5.76
C MET A 97 16.27 -15.64 6.06
N ARG A 98 14.96 -15.42 5.85
CA ARG A 98 13.91 -16.44 6.03
C ARG A 98 13.71 -17.33 4.81
N ARG A 99 14.66 -17.30 3.88
CA ARG A 99 14.65 -18.08 2.65
C ARG A 99 14.76 -19.59 2.90
N ASN A 100 15.43 -19.96 3.98
CA ASN A 100 15.71 -21.34 4.35
C ASN A 100 14.58 -21.80 5.28
N GLY A 101 13.85 -22.85 4.90
CA GLY A 101 12.71 -23.38 5.67
C GLY A 101 11.32 -23.12 5.08
N ILE A 102 11.23 -22.51 3.89
CA ILE A 102 9.95 -22.29 3.19
C ILE A 102 9.91 -23.10 1.90
N THR A 103 8.73 -23.64 1.57
CA THR A 103 8.55 -24.46 0.35
C THR A 103 8.70 -23.61 -0.91
N MET A 104 9.02 -24.23 -2.05
CA MET A 104 9.14 -23.51 -3.34
C MET A 104 7.83 -22.81 -3.74
N ALA A 105 6.67 -23.42 -3.41
CA ALA A 105 5.36 -22.80 -3.62
C ALA A 105 5.16 -21.54 -2.76
N GLN A 106 5.56 -21.58 -1.48
CA GLN A 106 5.49 -20.42 -0.58
C GLN A 106 6.46 -19.30 -0.98
N ARG A 107 7.65 -19.66 -1.49
CA ARG A 107 8.62 -18.71 -2.06
C ARG A 107 8.03 -17.98 -3.26
N ASN A 108 7.50 -18.71 -4.24
CA ASN A 108 6.96 -18.10 -5.46
C ASN A 108 5.79 -17.16 -5.16
N LYS A 109 4.90 -17.52 -4.22
CA LYS A 109 3.82 -16.62 -3.77
C LYS A 109 4.37 -15.35 -3.13
N ARG A 110 5.37 -15.45 -2.24
CA ARG A 110 6.02 -14.28 -1.62
C ARG A 110 6.72 -13.39 -2.63
N ASP A 111 7.46 -13.95 -3.57
CA ASP A 111 8.16 -13.19 -4.60
C ASP A 111 7.17 -12.51 -5.56
N GLN A 112 6.03 -13.13 -5.87
CA GLN A 112 4.96 -12.48 -6.62
C GLN A 112 4.37 -11.27 -5.89
N VAL A 113 4.03 -11.41 -4.60
CA VAL A 113 3.52 -10.29 -3.79
C VAL A 113 4.55 -9.16 -3.68
N LYS A 114 5.81 -9.52 -3.43
CA LYS A 114 6.92 -8.56 -3.39
C LYS A 114 7.06 -7.80 -4.72
N ASN A 115 7.14 -8.51 -5.84
CA ASN A 115 7.33 -7.90 -7.17
C ASN A 115 6.16 -7.01 -7.58
N ARG A 116 4.92 -7.37 -7.21
CA ARG A 116 3.74 -6.51 -7.42
C ARG A 116 3.88 -5.20 -6.65
N LEU A 117 4.26 -5.32 -5.38
CA LEU A 117 4.39 -4.14 -4.52
C LEU A 117 5.60 -3.26 -4.87
N MET A 118 6.64 -3.85 -5.49
CA MET A 118 7.80 -3.11 -6.00
C MET A 118 7.43 -2.11 -7.11
N GLY A 119 6.29 -2.30 -7.80
CA GLY A 119 5.84 -1.34 -8.80
C GLY A 119 5.56 0.05 -8.22
N TYR A 120 5.00 0.14 -7.01
CA TYR A 120 4.55 1.42 -6.44
C TYR A 120 5.71 2.41 -6.16
N PRO A 121 6.83 2.03 -5.50
CA PRO A 121 7.95 2.93 -5.32
C PRO A 121 8.66 3.31 -6.63
N LEU A 122 8.68 2.41 -7.63
CA LEU A 122 9.29 2.71 -8.93
C LEU A 122 8.48 3.74 -9.71
N ILE A 123 7.14 3.62 -9.70
CA ILE A 123 6.24 4.62 -10.25
C ILE A 123 6.45 5.96 -9.53
N PHE A 124 6.57 5.94 -8.20
CA PHE A 124 6.86 7.13 -7.42
C PHE A 124 8.16 7.81 -7.88
N ILE A 125 9.28 7.08 -7.93
CA ILE A 125 10.58 7.65 -8.34
C ILE A 125 10.52 8.19 -9.78
N GLY A 126 9.94 7.42 -10.71
CA GLY A 126 9.83 7.81 -12.12
C GLY A 126 9.00 9.06 -12.33
N CYS A 127 7.88 9.20 -11.63
CA CYS A 127 7.03 10.39 -11.72
C CYS A 127 7.56 11.58 -10.91
N TYR A 128 8.26 11.37 -9.80
CA TYR A 128 8.76 12.48 -8.97
C TYR A 128 10.09 13.07 -9.43
N ILE A 129 10.79 12.45 -10.39
CA ILE A 129 12.07 12.97 -10.88
C ILE A 129 11.93 14.37 -11.50
N PHE A 130 10.90 14.59 -12.32
CA PHE A 130 10.68 15.88 -13.00
C PHE A 130 10.30 17.00 -12.03
N PRO A 131 9.34 16.81 -11.09
CA PRO A 131 9.09 17.78 -10.02
C PRO A 131 10.32 18.09 -9.19
N ILE A 132 11.16 17.10 -8.86
CA ILE A 132 12.38 17.32 -8.07
C ILE A 132 13.37 18.20 -8.84
N ILE A 133 13.62 17.89 -10.12
CA ILE A 133 14.54 18.66 -10.96
C ILE A 133 14.06 20.11 -11.08
N HIS A 134 12.77 20.32 -11.36
CA HIS A 134 12.20 21.67 -11.45
C HIS A 134 12.40 22.47 -10.16
N ARG A 135 12.33 21.81 -9.00
CA ARG A 135 12.45 22.49 -7.70
C ARG A 135 13.86 22.72 -7.22
N ILE A 136 14.81 21.86 -7.59
CA ILE A 136 16.23 22.16 -7.43
C ILE A 136 16.61 23.36 -8.31
N TYR A 137 16.09 23.42 -9.54
CA TYR A 137 16.31 24.52 -10.47
C TYR A 137 15.71 25.85 -9.94
N ASP A 138 14.46 25.83 -9.48
CA ASP A 138 13.78 27.00 -8.89
C ASP A 138 14.42 27.49 -7.57
N ALA A 139 15.15 26.62 -6.86
CA ALA A 139 15.87 26.99 -5.64
C ALA A 139 17.16 27.78 -5.92
N VAL A 140 17.66 27.81 -7.16
CA VAL A 140 18.86 28.56 -7.54
C VAL A 140 18.43 29.95 -8.03
N PRO A 141 18.77 31.04 -7.31
CA PRO A 141 18.24 32.38 -7.62
C PRO A 141 18.67 32.96 -8.98
N THR A 142 19.74 32.42 -9.59
CA THR A 142 20.37 32.96 -10.80
C THR A 142 19.79 32.40 -12.09
N THR A 143 19.00 31.34 -12.02
CA THR A 143 18.35 30.71 -13.17
C THR A 143 16.89 31.13 -13.21
N GLY A 144 16.49 31.96 -14.18
CA GLY A 144 15.09 32.36 -14.38
C GLY A 144 14.16 31.15 -14.55
N GLU A 145 12.85 31.34 -14.36
CA GLU A 145 11.90 30.23 -14.43
C GLU A 145 11.86 29.60 -15.83
N SER A 146 12.00 28.27 -15.91
CA SER A 146 11.96 27.55 -17.18
C SER A 146 10.56 26.98 -17.42
N PHE A 147 9.85 27.56 -18.39
CA PHE A 147 8.50 27.14 -18.78
C PHE A 147 8.40 25.65 -19.10
N ALA A 148 9.42 25.07 -19.74
CA ALA A 148 9.45 23.66 -20.10
C ALA A 148 9.44 22.71 -18.87
N LEU A 149 10.21 23.04 -17.82
CA LEU A 149 10.24 22.23 -16.60
C LEU A 149 8.92 22.35 -15.83
N MET A 150 8.32 23.54 -15.82
CA MET A 150 7.00 23.77 -15.22
C MET A 150 5.91 22.95 -15.93
N LEU A 151 5.87 22.98 -17.27
CA LEU A 151 4.90 22.19 -18.06
C LEU A 151 5.04 20.70 -17.79
N LEU A 152 6.28 20.20 -17.71
CA LEU A 152 6.56 18.79 -17.47
C LEU A 152 6.14 18.35 -16.06
N GLN A 153 6.37 19.20 -15.04
CA GLN A 153 5.86 18.97 -13.69
C GLN A 153 4.32 18.91 -13.68
N SER A 154 3.65 19.83 -14.36
CA SER A 154 2.18 19.90 -14.42
C SER A 154 1.54 18.66 -15.03
N ILE A 155 2.18 18.05 -16.03
CA ILE A 155 1.71 16.79 -16.65
C ILE A 155 2.03 15.60 -15.75
N THR A 156 3.20 15.58 -15.11
CA THR A 156 3.64 14.40 -14.35
C THR A 156 2.86 14.20 -13.05
N ALA A 157 2.39 15.30 -12.43
CA ALA A 157 1.58 15.25 -11.20
C ALA A 157 0.29 14.39 -11.34
N PRO A 158 -0.60 14.60 -12.32
CA PRO A 158 -1.77 13.74 -12.53
C PRO A 158 -1.40 12.35 -13.05
N VAL A 159 -0.33 12.22 -13.86
CA VAL A 159 0.16 10.92 -14.35
C VAL A 159 0.55 9.99 -13.20
N PHE A 160 1.15 10.52 -12.14
CA PHE A 160 1.46 9.76 -10.94
C PHE A 160 0.22 9.10 -10.32
N GLY A 161 -0.84 9.88 -10.10
CA GLY A 161 -2.10 9.37 -9.55
C GLY A 161 -2.76 8.35 -10.46
N PHE A 162 -2.78 8.62 -11.77
CA PHE A 162 -3.30 7.70 -12.77
C PHE A 162 -2.52 6.38 -12.80
N ALA A 163 -1.20 6.43 -12.81
CA ALA A 163 -0.34 5.24 -12.84
C ALA A 163 -0.55 4.35 -11.61
N ILE A 164 -0.71 4.95 -10.42
CA ILE A 164 -1.05 4.21 -9.20
C ILE A 164 -2.43 3.54 -9.30
N ALA A 165 -3.43 4.28 -9.77
CA ALA A 165 -4.79 3.74 -9.91
C ALA A 165 -4.84 2.56 -10.89
N VAL A 166 -4.11 2.67 -12.00
CA VAL A 166 -3.97 1.61 -13.01
C VAL A 166 -3.22 0.41 -12.43
N ALA A 167 -2.09 0.62 -11.74
CA ALA A 167 -1.34 -0.45 -11.07
C ALA A 167 -2.20 -1.21 -10.06
N PHE A 168 -2.98 -0.49 -9.25
CA PHE A 168 -3.92 -1.09 -8.30
C PHE A 168 -5.03 -1.89 -9.01
N SER A 169 -5.56 -1.37 -10.11
CA SER A 169 -6.61 -2.04 -10.90
C SER A 169 -6.12 -3.35 -11.52
N PHE A 170 -4.88 -3.39 -12.01
CA PHE A 170 -4.24 -4.61 -12.49
C PHE A 170 -3.91 -5.60 -11.37
N GLU A 171 -3.73 -5.13 -10.14
CA GLU A 171 -3.56 -6.04 -9.00
C GLU A 171 -4.90 -6.68 -8.60
N MET A 172 -5.97 -5.88 -8.56
CA MET A 172 -7.31 -6.34 -8.16
C MET A 172 -7.86 -7.42 -9.09
N ASN A 173 -7.71 -7.26 -10.41
CA ASN A 173 -8.20 -8.25 -11.38
C ASN A 173 -7.54 -9.64 -11.22
N SER A 174 -6.29 -9.68 -10.74
CA SER A 174 -5.56 -10.92 -10.48
C SER A 174 -6.05 -11.64 -9.22
N TRP A 175 -6.47 -10.87 -8.21
CA TRP A 175 -7.07 -11.37 -6.97
C TRP A 175 -8.48 -11.90 -7.21
N THR A 176 -9.29 -11.14 -7.93
CA THR A 176 -10.64 -11.52 -8.39
C THR A 176 -10.64 -12.86 -9.13
N ARG A 177 -9.64 -13.10 -9.99
CA ARG A 177 -9.48 -14.36 -10.73
C ARG A 177 -9.05 -15.55 -9.85
N SER A 178 -8.38 -15.30 -8.72
CA SER A 178 -7.85 -16.34 -7.83
C SER A 178 -8.80 -16.75 -6.71
N THR A 179 -9.71 -15.87 -6.28
CA THR A 179 -10.71 -16.18 -5.25
C THR A 179 -12.06 -16.63 -5.82
N GLY A 180 -12.22 -16.60 -7.14
CA GLY A 180 -13.51 -16.90 -7.81
C GLY A 180 -14.65 -15.97 -7.38
N LEU A 181 -14.34 -14.89 -6.64
CA LEU A 181 -15.31 -14.11 -5.89
C LEU A 181 -15.44 -12.66 -6.36
N GLY A 182 -14.89 -12.31 -7.51
CA GLY A 182 -15.18 -11.00 -8.12
C GLY A 182 -15.79 -11.19 -9.50
N PHE A 183 -16.90 -10.50 -9.72
CA PHE A 183 -17.70 -10.49 -10.94
C PHE A 183 -18.51 -11.74 -11.29
N THR A 184 -17.98 -12.96 -11.21
CA THR A 184 -18.74 -14.18 -11.55
C THR A 184 -19.87 -14.46 -10.57
N ARG A 185 -19.68 -14.22 -9.26
CA ARG A 185 -20.74 -14.40 -8.24
C ARG A 185 -21.87 -13.38 -8.36
N VAL A 186 -21.56 -12.12 -8.71
CA VAL A 186 -22.58 -11.09 -8.97
C VAL A 186 -23.35 -11.43 -10.24
N ARG A 187 -22.66 -11.91 -11.29
CA ARG A 187 -23.32 -12.38 -12.51
C ARG A 187 -24.19 -13.62 -12.28
N ALA A 188 -23.78 -14.55 -11.42
CA ALA A 188 -24.58 -15.74 -11.07
C ALA A 188 -25.78 -15.42 -10.15
N LEU A 189 -25.69 -14.37 -9.33
CA LEU A 189 -26.81 -13.90 -8.50
C LEU A 189 -27.80 -13.02 -9.28
N CYS A 190 -27.33 -12.26 -10.27
CA CYS A 190 -28.17 -11.37 -11.08
C CYS A 190 -28.73 -12.03 -12.35
N CYS A 191 -28.00 -13.00 -12.92
CA CYS A 191 -28.46 -13.86 -14.01
C CYS A 191 -28.38 -15.29 -13.48
N GLY A 192 -29.48 -15.80 -12.93
CA GLY A 192 -29.56 -17.17 -12.47
C GLY A 192 -29.36 -18.15 -13.61
N ASP A 193 -28.11 -18.52 -13.89
CA ASP A 193 -27.80 -19.69 -14.69
C ASP A 193 -28.05 -20.89 -13.78
N GLY A 194 -29.19 -21.55 -14.02
CA GLY A 194 -29.75 -22.65 -13.22
C GLY A 194 -28.95 -23.96 -13.21
N ASN A 195 -27.63 -23.92 -13.23
CA ASN A 195 -26.76 -25.08 -13.08
C ASN A 195 -25.71 -24.83 -11.98
N ALA A 196 -26.14 -24.93 -10.72
CA ALA A 196 -25.20 -25.11 -9.62
C ALA A 196 -24.46 -26.45 -9.80
N PRO A 197 -23.12 -26.49 -9.70
CA PRO A 197 -22.41 -27.75 -9.57
C PRO A 197 -22.85 -28.42 -8.27
N GLN A 198 -23.34 -29.66 -8.34
CA GLN A 198 -23.56 -30.47 -7.14
C GLN A 198 -22.23 -30.62 -6.40
N GLU A 199 -22.11 -29.93 -5.27
CA GLU A 199 -21.07 -30.20 -4.29
C GLU A 199 -21.41 -31.57 -3.68
N ASN A 200 -20.66 -32.61 -4.06
CA ASN A 200 -20.71 -33.90 -3.40
C ASN A 200 -20.31 -33.66 -1.94
N VAL A 201 -21.31 -33.62 -1.07
CA VAL A 201 -21.14 -33.62 0.38
C VAL A 201 -20.51 -34.96 0.73
N THR A 202 -19.19 -34.97 0.87
CA THR A 202 -18.46 -36.08 1.48
C THR A 202 -19.08 -36.31 2.85
N GLU A 203 -19.73 -37.45 3.01
CA GLU A 203 -20.33 -37.92 4.26
C GLU A 203 -19.31 -37.80 5.39
N VAL A 204 -19.67 -37.03 6.41
CA VAL A 204 -19.05 -37.08 7.74
C VAL A 204 -19.57 -38.36 8.40
N PRO A 205 -18.73 -39.34 8.80
CA PRO A 205 -19.23 -40.51 9.51
C PRO A 205 -19.73 -40.09 10.90
N GLN A 206 -21.05 -40.05 11.07
CA GLN A 206 -21.71 -40.11 12.37
C GLN A 206 -21.57 -41.53 12.92
N GLN A 207 -20.70 -41.73 13.90
CA GLN A 207 -20.76 -42.90 14.78
C GLN A 207 -20.70 -42.40 16.22
N ILE A 208 -21.83 -41.88 16.71
CA ILE A 208 -22.14 -41.85 18.15
C ILE A 208 -23.54 -42.42 18.35
N SER A 209 -23.55 -43.53 19.09
CA SER A 209 -24.62 -44.10 19.91
C SER A 209 -25.66 -45.04 19.31
N GLN A 210 -25.95 -46.03 20.17
CA GLN A 210 -27.05 -46.99 20.24
C GLN A 210 -26.75 -48.35 19.56
N THR A 211 -26.85 -49.51 20.21
CA THR A 211 -27.48 -49.88 21.48
C THR A 211 -27.17 -51.33 21.87
N SER A 212 -27.12 -51.55 23.19
CA SER A 212 -27.77 -52.64 23.95
C SER A 212 -27.23 -54.09 23.95
N ALA A 213 -26.94 -54.51 25.19
CA ALA A 213 -27.44 -55.70 25.90
C ALA A 213 -27.09 -57.10 25.39
N THR A 214 -26.31 -57.81 26.21
CA THR A 214 -26.36 -59.24 26.62
C THR A 214 -24.97 -59.58 27.19
N ASP A 215 -24.75 -60.36 28.22
CA ASP A 215 -25.52 -61.01 29.28
C ASP A 215 -24.42 -61.63 30.18
N ASP A 216 -24.72 -61.82 31.45
CA ASP A 216 -23.81 -62.38 32.44
C ASP A 216 -23.48 -63.86 32.16
N THR A 217 -22.31 -64.31 32.63
CA THR A 217 -22.08 -65.50 33.50
C THR A 217 -20.80 -66.30 33.13
N PRO A 218 -19.98 -66.71 34.12
CA PRO A 218 -18.72 -67.45 33.93
C PRO A 218 -18.86 -68.97 34.19
N THR A 219 -17.99 -69.76 33.56
CA THR A 219 -17.66 -71.18 33.88
C THR A 219 -16.52 -71.60 32.95
N VAL A 220 -15.46 -72.34 33.30
CA VAL A 220 -14.94 -73.06 34.47
C VAL A 220 -13.43 -73.14 34.25
#